data_AF-T0QK24-F1
#
_entry.id   AF-T0QK24-F1
#
_cell.length_a   1.000
_cell.length_b   1.000
_cell.length_c   1.000
_cell.angle_alpha   90.00
_cell.angle_beta   90.00
_cell.angle_gamma   90.00
#
_symmetry.space_group_name_H-M   'P 1'
#
loop_
_entity.id
_entity.type
_entity.pdbx_description
1 polymer ?
#
loop_
_entity_poly.entity_id
_entity_poly.type
_entity_poly.pdbx_seq_one_letter_code
_entity_poly.pdbx_strand_id
1 'polypeptide(L)'
;MGGLYTLHQVCMTLVALVGVTAAVLSFVTTTFAFGELGALRATLTSLGAFAYLFVLSVLLLLAAAFGALQPLLWLGCLGSFTGSGLYATYLGLLIYTFLGGAAYGLPMSVFCIAVGVLSIVLGLAWKERDTATYYSLVN
;
A
#
# COMPACT_ATOMS: atom_id res chain seq x y z
N MET A 1 18.23 -4.09 -15.17
CA MET A 1 17.99 -3.97 -13.72
C MET A 1 18.76 -5.05 -13.00
N GLY A 2 19.36 -4.74 -11.84
CA GLY A 2 19.89 -5.78 -10.95
C GLY A 2 18.75 -6.59 -10.32
N GLY A 3 18.98 -7.88 -10.04
CA GLY A 3 17.92 -8.78 -9.54
C GLY A 3 17.24 -8.31 -8.26
N LEU A 4 17.93 -7.53 -7.43
CA LEU A 4 17.34 -6.91 -6.25
C LEU A 4 16.26 -5.87 -6.57
N TYR A 5 16.51 -4.95 -7.51
CA TYR A 5 15.55 -3.91 -7.87
C TYR A 5 14.24 -4.54 -8.35
N THR A 6 14.35 -5.61 -9.14
CA THR A 6 13.21 -6.41 -9.57
C THR A 6 12.51 -7.11 -8.39
N LEU A 7 13.26 -7.71 -7.45
CA LEU A 7 12.67 -8.33 -6.26
C LEU A 7 11.89 -7.32 -5.41
N HIS A 8 12.48 -6.15 -5.13
CA HIS A 8 11.83 -5.07 -4.40
C HIS A 8 10.54 -4.62 -5.10
N GLN A 9 10.60 -4.43 -6.42
CA GLN A 9 9.46 -4.05 -7.24
C GLN A 9 8.33 -5.09 -7.21
N VAL A 10 8.67 -6.38 -7.26
CA VAL A 10 7.70 -7.48 -7.11
C VAL A 10 7.08 -7.45 -5.70
N CYS A 11 7.89 -7.27 -4.66
CA CYS A 11 7.38 -7.14 -3.29
C CYS A 11 6.41 -5.94 -3.15
N MET A 12 6.74 -4.78 -3.72
CA MET A 12 5.85 -3.61 -3.71
C MET A 12 4.57 -3.83 -4.50
N THR A 13 4.63 -4.59 -5.60
CA THR A 13 3.44 -5.02 -6.34
C THR A 13 2.54 -5.90 -5.49
N LEU A 14 3.11 -6.86 -4.74
CA LEU A 14 2.33 -7.71 -3.83
C LEU A 14 1.70 -6.90 -2.68
N VAL A 15 2.44 -5.94 -2.11
CA VAL A 15 1.89 -5.02 -1.10
C VAL A 15 0.71 -4.23 -1.66
N ALA A 16 0.82 -3.73 -2.89
CA ALA A 16 -0.24 -3.00 -3.55
C ALA A 16 -1.50 -3.86 -3.74
N LEU A 17 -1.33 -5.12 -4.19
CA LEU A 17 -2.44 -6.06 -4.33
C LEU A 17 -3.11 -6.36 -3.00
N VAL A 18 -2.32 -6.60 -1.94
CA VAL A 18 -2.85 -6.81 -0.58
C VAL A 18 -3.65 -5.58 -0.11
N GLY A 19 -3.15 -4.37 -0.36
CA GLY A 19 -3.87 -3.13 -0.02
C GLY A 19 -5.18 -2.96 -0.79
N VAL A 20 -5.20 -3.27 -2.10
CA VAL A 20 -6.43 -3.27 -2.91
C VAL A 20 -7.43 -4.29 -2.37
N THR A 21 -7.00 -5.52 -2.12
CA THR A 21 -7.85 -6.58 -1.55
C THR A 21 -8.40 -6.18 -0.18
N ALA A 22 -7.56 -5.63 0.69
CA ALA A 22 -7.97 -5.14 2.00
C ALA A 22 -9.05 -4.06 1.90
N ALA A 23 -8.89 -3.08 1.02
CA ALA A 23 -9.89 -2.03 0.80
C ALA A 23 -11.22 -2.59 0.29
N VAL A 24 -11.19 -3.49 -0.69
CA VAL A 24 -12.41 -4.12 -1.25
C VAL A 24 -13.10 -4.99 -0.20
N LEU A 25 -12.36 -5.81 0.54
CA LEU A 25 -12.93 -6.64 1.60
C LEU A 25 -13.53 -5.78 2.70
N SER A 26 -12.86 -4.69 3.10
CA SER A 26 -13.42 -3.74 4.08
C SER A 26 -14.75 -3.21 3.61
N PHE A 27 -14.84 -2.78 2.34
CA PHE A 27 -16.06 -2.23 1.78
C PHE A 27 -17.21 -3.26 1.73
N VAL A 28 -16.93 -4.48 1.27
CA VAL A 28 -17.97 -5.52 1.09
C VAL A 28 -18.44 -6.12 2.41
N THR A 29 -17.57 -6.18 3.43
CA THR A 29 -17.90 -6.77 4.73
C THR A 29 -18.42 -5.76 5.76
N THR A 30 -18.29 -4.46 5.48
CA THR A 30 -18.81 -3.41 6.37
C THR A 30 -20.31 -3.23 6.18
N THR A 31 -21.06 -3.32 7.28
CA THR A 31 -22.47 -2.95 7.29
C THR A 31 -22.59 -1.44 7.43
N PHE A 32 -23.19 -0.79 6.42
CA PHE A 32 -23.38 0.66 6.42
C PHE A 32 -24.73 1.03 7.02
N ALA A 33 -24.72 1.92 8.02
CA ALA A 33 -25.91 2.37 8.72
C ALA A 33 -26.15 3.86 8.42
N PHE A 34 -27.11 4.14 7.54
CA PHE A 34 -27.47 5.50 7.12
C PHE A 34 -28.68 6.08 7.88
N GLY A 35 -29.26 5.33 8.83
CA GLY A 35 -30.53 5.67 9.48
C GLY A 35 -30.45 6.69 10.62
N GLU A 36 -29.28 6.89 11.24
CA GLU A 36 -29.09 7.82 12.35
C GLU A 36 -27.87 8.72 12.13
N LEU A 37 -27.92 9.97 12.61
CA LEU A 37 -26.86 10.97 12.36
C LEU A 37 -25.48 10.52 12.89
N GLY A 38 -25.45 9.85 14.05
CA GLY A 38 -24.23 9.29 14.64
C GLY A 38 -23.67 8.11 13.83
N ALA A 39 -24.55 7.22 13.39
CA ALA A 39 -24.21 6.08 12.54
C ALA A 39 -23.73 6.52 11.14
N LEU A 40 -24.31 7.60 10.61
CA LEU A 40 -23.90 8.21 9.34
C LEU A 40 -22.46 8.72 9.39
N ARG A 41 -22.05 9.41 10.47
CA ARG A 41 -20.68 9.90 10.62
C ARG A 41 -19.65 8.77 10.63
N ALA A 42 -19.92 7.70 11.37
CA ALA A 42 -19.04 6.53 11.41
C ALA A 42 -18.96 5.83 10.04
N THR A 43 -20.10 5.70 9.36
CA THR A 43 -20.21 5.16 8.00
C THR A 43 -19.39 5.95 6.99
N LEU A 44 -19.55 7.28 6.95
CA LEU A 44 -18.80 8.16 6.03
C LEU A 44 -17.30 8.13 6.29
N THR A 45 -16.90 8.10 7.57
CA THR A 45 -15.47 8.00 7.94
C THR A 45 -14.87 6.68 7.44
N SER A 46 -15.60 5.58 7.59
CA SER A 46 -15.17 4.26 7.12
C SER A 46 -15.07 4.21 5.59
N LEU A 47 -16.07 4.75 4.88
CA LEU A 47 -16.04 4.85 3.42
C LEU A 47 -14.86 5.69 2.92
N GLY A 48 -14.61 6.83 3.54
CA GLY A 48 -13.46 7.68 3.23
C GLY A 48 -12.14 6.95 3.45
N ALA A 49 -12.01 6.20 4.55
CA ALA A 49 -10.83 5.39 4.84
C ALA A 49 -10.59 4.28 3.81
N PHE A 50 -11.65 3.56 3.41
CA PHE A 50 -11.53 2.48 2.42
C PHE A 50 -11.17 3.02 1.04
N ALA A 51 -11.81 4.13 0.63
CA ALA A 51 -11.47 4.81 -0.62
C ALA A 51 -10.03 5.31 -0.61
N TYR A 52 -9.58 5.88 0.50
CA TYR A 52 -8.20 6.34 0.67
C TYR A 52 -7.20 5.18 0.59
N LEU A 53 -7.44 4.08 1.31
CA LEU A 53 -6.61 2.87 1.24
C LEU A 53 -6.56 2.31 -0.19
N PHE A 54 -7.71 2.26 -0.87
CA PHE A 54 -7.80 1.79 -2.26
C PHE A 54 -6.97 2.66 -3.20
N VAL A 55 -7.15 3.98 -3.17
CA VAL A 55 -6.43 4.92 -4.04
C VAL A 55 -4.93 4.80 -3.83
N LEU A 56 -4.45 4.79 -2.58
CA LEU A 56 -3.03 4.63 -2.30
C LEU A 56 -2.48 3.29 -2.82
N SER A 57 -3.22 2.20 -2.59
CA SER A 57 -2.82 0.88 -3.07
C SER A 57 -2.77 0.82 -4.60
N VAL A 58 -3.71 1.45 -5.30
CA VAL A 58 -3.72 1.55 -6.77
C VAL A 58 -2.56 2.40 -7.27
N LEU A 59 -2.22 3.52 -6.63
CA LEU A 59 -1.07 4.34 -7.00
C LEU A 59 0.24 3.56 -6.89
N LEU A 60 0.40 2.77 -5.82
CA LEU A 60 1.53 1.86 -5.67
C LEU A 60 1.52 0.77 -6.75
N LEU A 61 0.36 0.20 -7.08
CA LEU A 61 0.23 -0.82 -8.12
C LEU A 61 0.62 -0.26 -9.50
N LEU A 62 0.13 0.93 -9.84
CA LEU A 62 0.45 1.62 -11.10
C LEU A 62 1.95 1.90 -11.19
N ALA A 63 2.57 2.37 -10.11
CA ALA A 63 4.02 2.60 -10.07
C ALA A 63 4.80 1.29 -10.19
N ALA A 64 4.53 0.32 -9.31
CA ALA A 64 5.36 -0.86 -9.12
C ALA A 64 5.09 -1.97 -10.15
N ALA A 65 3.86 -2.18 -10.60
CA ALA A 65 3.54 -3.23 -11.59
C ALA A 65 3.65 -2.73 -13.02
N PHE A 66 3.16 -1.51 -13.29
CA PHE A 66 3.03 -0.98 -14.64
C PHE A 66 4.10 0.06 -15.00
N GLY A 67 4.98 0.44 -14.06
CA GLY A 67 6.01 1.45 -14.30
C GLY A 67 5.44 2.84 -14.61
N ALA A 68 4.23 3.14 -14.13
CA ALA A 68 3.59 4.42 -14.41
C ALA A 68 4.37 5.56 -13.76
N LEU A 69 4.77 6.54 -14.57
CA LEU A 69 5.54 7.70 -14.10
C LEU A 69 4.72 8.64 -13.22
N GLN A 70 3.41 8.73 -13.46
CA GLN A 70 2.58 9.76 -12.86
C GLN A 70 2.40 9.59 -11.33
N PRO A 71 2.15 8.39 -10.79
CA PRO A 71 2.21 8.15 -9.35
C PRO A 71 3.57 8.48 -8.72
N LEU A 72 4.68 8.23 -9.42
CA LEU A 72 6.03 8.56 -8.95
C LEU A 72 6.24 10.08 -8.85
N LEU A 73 5.66 10.86 -9.79
CA LEU A 73 5.72 12.32 -9.76
C LEU A 73 4.86 12.92 -8.64
N TRP A 74 3.68 12.34 -8.38
CA TRP A 74 2.81 12.78 -7.29
C TRP A 74 3.34 12.38 -5.91
N LEU A 75 3.95 11.19 -5.83
CA LEU A 75 4.44 10.57 -4.61
C LEU A 75 5.91 10.21 -4.81
N GLY A 76 6.78 11.23 -4.75
CA GLY A 76 8.23 11.07 -4.96
C GLY A 76 8.90 10.02 -4.07
N CYS A 77 8.29 9.67 -2.93
CA CYS A 77 8.78 8.60 -2.05
C CYS A 77 8.76 7.21 -2.73
N LEU A 78 7.84 6.96 -3.67
CA LEU A 78 7.68 5.65 -4.29
C LEU A 78 8.88 5.20 -5.14
N GLY A 79 9.71 6.14 -5.61
CA GLY A 79 10.86 5.89 -6.47
C GLY A 79 12.15 5.51 -5.75
N SER A 80 12.08 5.11 -4.47
CA SER A 80 13.25 4.66 -3.70
C SER A 80 12.84 3.52 -2.78
N PHE A 81 13.77 2.65 -2.41
CA PHE A 81 13.52 1.54 -1.49
C PHE A 81 13.03 2.03 -0.14
N THR A 82 13.66 3.11 0.35
CA THR A 82 13.31 3.69 1.65
C THR A 82 11.93 4.33 1.62
N GLY A 83 11.65 5.14 0.60
CA GLY A 83 10.37 5.84 0.52
C GLY A 83 9.19 4.91 0.19
N SER A 84 9.37 3.94 -0.72
CA SER A 84 8.35 2.92 -0.99
C SER A 84 8.17 1.98 0.20
N GLY A 85 9.24 1.71 0.96
CA GLY A 85 9.17 0.94 2.20
C GLY A 85 8.39 1.66 3.31
N LEU A 86 8.58 2.97 3.48
CA LEU A 86 7.76 3.79 4.37
C LEU A 86 6.29 3.81 3.92
N TYR A 87 6.06 3.91 2.61
CA TYR A 87 4.73 3.86 2.03
C TYR A 87 4.02 2.52 2.30
N ALA A 88 4.70 1.40 2.07
CA ALA A 88 4.20 0.05 2.36
C ALA A 88 3.90 -0.14 3.86
N THR A 89 4.78 0.38 4.73
CA THR A 89 4.57 0.35 6.18
C THR A 89 3.32 1.14 6.56
N TYR A 90 3.14 2.34 5.99
CA TYR A 90 1.95 3.16 6.21
C TYR A 90 0.66 2.47 5.72
N LEU A 91 0.68 1.83 4.55
CA LEU A 91 -0.44 0.99 4.09
C LEU A 91 -0.75 -0.13 5.09
N GLY A 92 0.26 -0.82 5.60
CA GLY A 92 0.09 -1.86 6.61
C GLY A 92 -0.53 -1.34 7.90
N LEU A 93 -0.15 -0.14 8.36
CA LEU A 93 -0.75 0.50 9.53
C LEU A 93 -2.20 0.94 9.29
N LEU A 94 -2.53 1.43 8.09
CA LEU A 94 -3.92 1.71 7.70
C LEU A 94 -4.77 0.43 7.73
N ILE A 95 -4.27 -0.66 7.13
CA ILE A 95 -4.94 -1.96 7.18
C ILE A 95 -5.15 -2.40 8.63
N TYR A 96 -4.13 -2.30 9.49
CA TYR A 96 -4.28 -2.63 10.91
C TYR A 96 -5.37 -1.81 11.60
N THR A 97 -5.40 -0.51 11.33
CA THR A 97 -6.33 0.42 11.98
C THR A 97 -7.77 0.13 11.62
N PHE A 98 -8.05 -0.24 10.37
CA PHE A 98 -9.42 -0.42 9.87
C PHE A 98 -9.89 -1.88 9.84
N LEU A 99 -8.96 -2.84 9.76
CA LEU A 99 -9.25 -4.27 9.62
C LEU A 99 -8.59 -5.12 10.71
N GLY A 100 -7.81 -4.57 11.64
CA GLY A 100 -7.03 -5.36 12.61
C GLY A 100 -7.86 -6.32 13.48
N GLY A 101 -9.14 -6.01 13.69
CA GLY A 101 -10.09 -6.89 14.38
C GLY A 101 -10.66 -8.02 13.51
N ALA A 102 -10.48 -7.98 12.19
CA ALA A 102 -10.89 -9.04 11.27
C ALA A 102 -9.78 -10.10 11.13
N ALA A 103 -10.17 -11.37 10.97
CA ALA A 103 -9.24 -12.51 10.91
C ALA A 103 -8.16 -12.37 9.83
N TYR A 104 -8.46 -11.67 8.73
CA TYR A 104 -7.54 -11.44 7.61
C TYR A 104 -6.81 -10.09 7.68
N GLY A 105 -7.26 -9.14 8.50
CA GLY A 105 -6.67 -7.80 8.54
C GLY A 105 -5.29 -7.78 9.22
N LEU A 106 -5.15 -8.51 10.33
CA LEU A 106 -3.87 -8.64 11.02
C LEU A 106 -2.77 -9.24 10.13
N PRO A 107 -2.96 -10.41 9.47
CA PRO A 107 -1.91 -10.97 8.62
C PRO A 107 -1.58 -10.09 7.40
N MET A 108 -2.58 -9.46 6.76
CA MET A 108 -2.34 -8.52 5.65
C MET A 108 -1.53 -7.30 6.10
N SER A 109 -1.84 -6.75 7.27
CA SER A 109 -1.09 -5.63 7.85
C SER A 109 0.36 -6.01 8.14
N VAL A 110 0.58 -7.13 8.84
CA VAL A 110 1.92 -7.60 9.20
C VAL A 110 2.76 -7.84 7.96
N PHE A 111 2.18 -8.41 6.90
CA PHE A 111 2.86 -8.58 5.62
C PHE A 111 3.35 -7.25 5.04
N CYS A 112 2.47 -6.25 4.92
CA CYS A 112 2.82 -4.94 4.36
C CYS A 112 3.89 -4.23 5.21
N ILE A 113 3.78 -4.29 6.54
CA ILE A 113 4.75 -3.71 7.47
C ILE A 113 6.11 -4.42 7.34
N ALA A 114 6.13 -5.75 7.32
CA ALA A 114 7.37 -6.51 7.20
C ALA A 114 8.10 -6.21 5.89
N VAL A 115 7.39 -6.21 4.75
CA VAL A 115 7.95 -5.85 3.45
C VAL A 115 8.45 -4.40 3.43
N GLY A 116 7.69 -3.49 4.04
CA GLY A 116 8.05 -2.08 4.15
C GLY A 116 9.33 -1.87 4.95
N VAL A 117 9.42 -2.45 6.15
CA VAL A 117 10.59 -2.39 7.03
C VAL A 117 11.81 -3.02 6.37
N LEU A 118 11.67 -4.19 5.74
CA LEU A 118 12.77 -4.82 5.00
C LEU A 118 13.28 -3.93 3.86
N SER A 119 12.37 -3.27 3.14
CA SER A 119 12.75 -2.35 2.06
C SER A 119 13.48 -1.11 2.59
N ILE A 120 13.06 -0.56 3.73
CA ILE A 120 13.78 0.53 4.41
C ILE A 120 15.19 0.09 4.81
N VAL A 121 15.32 -1.06 5.47
CA VAL A 121 16.61 -1.60 5.92
C VAL A 121 17.54 -1.83 4.71
N LEU A 122 17.02 -2.38 3.61
CA LEU A 122 17.79 -2.59 2.39
C LEU A 122 18.23 -1.26 1.74
N GLY A 123 17.33 -0.28 1.63
CA GLY A 123 17.65 1.04 1.08
C GLY A 123 18.74 1.77 1.88
N LEU A 124 18.66 1.69 3.21
CA LEU A 124 19.68 2.27 4.11
C LEU A 124 21.01 1.51 4.04
N ALA A 125 20.98 0.17 4.05
CA ALA A 125 22.18 -0.66 4.00
C ALA A 125 22.96 -0.48 2.69
N TRP A 126 22.25 -0.32 1.56
CA TRP A 126 22.88 -0.06 0.28
C TRP A 126 23.23 1.39 0.00
N LYS A 127 22.87 2.32 0.90
CA LYS A 127 23.06 3.76 0.70
C LYS A 127 22.55 4.18 -0.68
N GLU A 128 21.32 3.80 -1.00
CA GLU A 128 20.70 4.05 -2.30
C GLU A 128 20.87 5.54 -2.68
N ARG A 129 21.61 5.79 -3.76
CA ARG A 129 21.94 7.15 -4.23
C ARG A 129 21.04 7.64 -5.35
N ASP A 130 20.48 6.71 -6.12
CA ASP A 130 19.62 7.00 -7.26
C ASP A 130 18.18 6.60 -6.92
N THR A 131 17.21 7.43 -7.31
CA THR A 131 15.80 7.02 -7.31
C THR A 131 15.63 5.86 -8.30
N ALA A 132 15.40 4.66 -7.78
CA ALA A 132 14.97 3.52 -8.55
C ALA A 132 13.62 3.81 -9.24
N THR A 133 13.65 4.11 -10.53
CA THR A 133 12.44 4.11 -11.36
C THR A 133 12.02 2.67 -11.62
N TYR A 134 10.73 2.38 -11.40
CA TYR A 134 10.13 1.11 -11.77
C TYR A 134 9.98 1.02 -13.29
N TYR A 135 10.28 -0.15 -13.88
CA TYR A 135 9.91 -0.47 -15.26
C TYR A 135 8.60 -1.27 -15.28
N SER A 136 7.95 -1.46 -16.42
CA SER A 136 6.78 -2.36 -16.44
C SER A 136 7.19 -3.80 -16.14
N LEU A 137 6.51 -4.47 -15.20
CA LEU A 137 6.61 -5.92 -14.99
C LEU A 137 5.72 -6.71 -15.96
N VAL A 138 4.74 -6.04 -16.57
CA VAL A 138 3.79 -6.63 -17.53
C VAL A 138 4.13 -6.05 -18.91
N ASN A 139 4.69 -6.88 -19.78
CA ASN A 139 4.91 -6.54 -21.19
C ASN A 139 3.67 -6.88 -22.02
#